data_AF-A0A6V7DSE4-F1
#
_entry.id   AF-A0A6V7DSE4-F1
#
_cell.length_a   1.000
_cell.length_b   1.000
_cell.length_c   1.000
_cell.angle_alpha   90.00
_cell.angle_beta   90.00
_cell.angle_gamma   90.00
#
_symmetry.space_group_name_H-M   'P 1'
#
loop_
_entity.id
_entity.type
_entity.pdbx_description
1 polymer ?
#
loop_
_entity_poly.entity_id
_entity_poly.type
_entity_poly.pdbx_seq_one_letter_code
_entity_poly.pdbx_strand_id
1 'polypeptide(L)'
;MKQKALPWHAQRALVQNWLKFLPLAWAAWITSAGAAQRMTHLSTELSQPGETMDDFILRIAPKLNKFTADLRAEVCGTIRTEQGQHAVDIRTYHDRYSCFVERDGLPYVHTHPSLRKDCWTFSLEDWKRPGYLVTEIGVRYQDTKRSRKVKPSRQNTAARRPLSTVRGRRRLLVNMARPLRLGGIRSPAIK
;
A
#
# COMPACT_ATOMS: atom_id res chain seq x y z
N MET A 1 5.92 -68.75 -7.06
CA MET A 1 5.32 -68.59 -5.73
C MET A 1 3.92 -67.99 -5.90
N LYS A 2 2.86 -68.74 -5.57
CA LYS A 2 1.45 -68.34 -5.77
C LYS A 2 0.92 -67.65 -4.51
N GLN A 3 0.56 -66.38 -4.59
CA GLN A 3 -0.15 -65.68 -3.53
C GLN A 3 -1.62 -66.14 -3.53
N LYS A 4 -2.09 -66.68 -2.40
CA LYS A 4 -3.49 -66.98 -2.18
C LYS A 4 -4.21 -65.71 -1.75
N ALA A 5 -5.22 -65.29 -2.52
CA ALA A 5 -6.09 -64.19 -2.16
C ALA A 5 -6.95 -64.55 -0.94
N LEU A 6 -6.97 -63.66 0.06
CA LEU A 6 -7.80 -63.81 1.26
C LEU A 6 -9.26 -63.47 0.96
N PRO A 7 -10.23 -64.19 1.57
CA PRO A 7 -11.64 -63.93 1.41
C PRO A 7 -12.06 -62.59 2.04
N TRP A 8 -12.88 -61.84 1.30
CA TRP A 8 -13.31 -60.46 1.56
C TRP A 8 -13.91 -60.20 2.95
N HIS A 9 -14.50 -61.22 3.59
CA HIS A 9 -15.08 -61.08 4.93
C HIS A 9 -14.04 -60.96 6.05
N ALA A 10 -12.80 -61.41 5.85
CA ALA A 10 -11.72 -61.27 6.86
C ALA A 10 -11.17 -59.83 6.97
N GLN A 11 -11.30 -59.02 5.90
CA GLN A 11 -10.85 -57.62 5.90
C GLN A 11 -11.74 -56.70 6.74
N ARG A 12 -13.03 -57.02 6.93
CA ARG A 12 -13.95 -56.16 7.69
C ARG A 12 -13.70 -56.18 9.21
N ALA A 13 -13.19 -57.28 9.75
CA ALA A 13 -12.94 -57.40 11.19
C ALA A 13 -11.71 -56.58 11.67
N LEU A 14 -10.69 -56.45 10.82
CA LEU A 14 -9.47 -55.70 11.15
C LEU A 14 -9.69 -54.17 11.16
N VAL A 15 -10.58 -53.66 10.28
CA VAL A 15 -10.89 -52.23 10.20
C VAL A 15 -11.75 -51.76 11.38
N GLN A 16 -12.60 -52.63 11.94
CA GLN A 16 -13.46 -52.27 13.07
C GLN A 16 -12.73 -52.22 14.42
N ASN A 17 -11.57 -52.87 14.57
CA ASN A 17 -10.84 -52.88 15.83
C ASN A 17 -9.90 -51.65 16.00
N TRP A 18 -9.46 -51.03 14.90
CA TRP A 18 -8.63 -49.82 14.96
C TRP A 18 -9.40 -48.56 15.39
N LEU A 19 -10.72 -48.50 15.15
CA LEU A 19 -11.54 -47.37 15.57
C LEU A 19 -11.70 -47.22 17.09
N LYS A 20 -11.43 -48.28 17.86
CA LYS A 20 -11.57 -48.26 19.33
C LYS A 20 -10.35 -47.68 20.06
N PHE A 21 -9.21 -47.51 19.38
CA PHE A 21 -7.98 -46.97 19.97
C PHE A 21 -7.78 -45.46 19.69
N LEU A 22 -8.76 -44.78 19.10
CA LEU A 22 -8.71 -43.34 18.81
C LEU A 22 -9.22 -42.35 19.88
N PRO A 23 -9.77 -42.71 21.06
CA PRO A 23 -10.34 -41.68 21.95
C PRO A 23 -9.40 -41.21 23.07
N LEU A 24 -8.06 -41.32 22.95
CA LEU A 24 -7.14 -40.91 24.03
C LEU A 24 -5.91 -40.07 23.60
N ALA A 25 -5.88 -39.58 22.35
CA ALA A 25 -4.81 -38.69 21.85
C ALA A 25 -5.33 -37.30 21.41
N TRP A 26 -6.51 -36.88 21.85
CA TRP A 26 -7.19 -35.65 21.40
C TRP A 26 -7.26 -34.54 22.48
N ALA A 27 -6.50 -34.65 23.57
CA ALA A 27 -6.53 -33.68 24.67
C ALA A 27 -5.24 -32.87 24.82
N ALA A 28 -4.48 -32.69 23.74
CA ALA A 28 -3.22 -31.98 23.79
C ALA A 28 -3.10 -31.02 22.59
N TRP A 29 -3.17 -29.73 22.89
CA TRP A 29 -2.68 -28.60 22.08
C TRP A 29 -3.51 -28.15 20.88
N ILE A 30 -4.80 -27.85 21.07
CA ILE A 30 -5.41 -26.76 20.30
C ILE A 30 -5.27 -25.49 21.12
N THR A 31 -4.04 -24.98 21.26
CA THR A 31 -3.89 -23.54 21.48
C THR A 31 -4.36 -22.90 20.18
N SER A 32 -5.61 -22.43 20.15
CA SER A 32 -6.00 -21.39 19.21
C SER A 32 -5.11 -20.19 19.53
N ALA A 33 -3.92 -20.14 18.93
CA ALA A 33 -3.23 -18.90 18.70
C ALA A 33 -4.11 -18.14 17.72
N GLY A 34 -5.18 -17.53 18.25
CA GLY A 34 -5.89 -16.46 17.58
C GLY A 34 -4.85 -15.38 17.37
N ALA A 35 -4.18 -15.43 16.24
CA ALA A 35 -3.43 -14.32 15.69
C ALA A 35 -4.46 -13.24 15.40
N ALA A 36 -4.91 -12.55 16.44
CA ALA A 36 -5.49 -11.23 16.32
C ALA A 36 -4.37 -10.39 15.69
N GLN A 37 -4.38 -10.33 14.36
CA GLN A 37 -3.41 -9.58 13.57
C GLN A 37 -3.42 -8.16 14.14
N ARG A 38 -2.33 -7.80 14.81
CA ARG A 38 -2.26 -6.55 15.58
C ARG A 38 -2.25 -5.41 14.58
N MET A 39 -3.39 -4.73 14.48
CA MET A 39 -3.48 -3.45 13.80
C MET A 39 -2.43 -2.52 14.41
N THR A 40 -1.60 -1.95 13.56
CA THR A 40 -0.57 -0.98 13.94
C THR A 40 -0.95 0.37 13.38
N HIS A 41 -1.13 1.36 14.27
CA HIS A 41 -1.25 2.77 13.87
C HIS A 41 0.11 3.29 13.42
N LEU A 42 0.14 3.99 12.29
CA LEU A 42 1.35 4.53 11.67
C LEU A 42 1.41 6.06 11.77
N SER A 43 0.28 6.73 11.55
CA SER A 43 0.16 8.19 11.64
C SER A 43 -1.29 8.65 11.57
N THR A 44 -1.55 9.87 12.03
CA THR A 44 -2.80 10.58 11.74
C THR A 44 -2.49 11.75 10.81
N GLU A 45 -3.22 11.85 9.70
CA GLU A 45 -3.08 12.93 8.72
C GLU A 45 -4.30 13.82 8.74
N LEU A 46 -4.08 15.13 8.70
CA LEU A 46 -5.13 16.15 8.64
C LEU A 46 -5.00 16.96 7.36
N SER A 47 -6.12 17.33 6.77
CA SER A 47 -6.17 18.24 5.63
C SER A 47 -5.88 19.67 6.06
N GLN A 48 -5.41 20.48 5.11
CA GLN A 48 -5.35 21.93 5.31
C GLN A 48 -6.76 22.53 5.22
N PRO A 49 -7.01 23.72 5.82
CA PRO A 49 -8.28 24.42 5.64
C PRO A 49 -8.59 24.66 4.17
N GLY A 50 -9.79 24.25 3.72
CA GLY A 50 -10.23 24.39 2.33
C GLY A 50 -9.58 23.44 1.32
N GLU A 51 -8.71 22.53 1.77
CA GLU A 51 -8.11 21.51 0.91
C GLU A 51 -9.18 20.50 0.46
N THR A 52 -9.25 20.25 -0.85
CA THR A 52 -10.18 19.23 -1.36
C THR A 52 -9.71 17.83 -0.95
N MET A 53 -10.64 16.88 -0.83
CA MET A 53 -10.31 15.48 -0.55
C MET A 53 -9.27 14.91 -1.54
N ASP A 54 -9.40 15.20 -2.83
CA ASP A 54 -8.46 14.77 -3.87
C ASP A 54 -7.05 15.33 -3.62
N ASP A 55 -6.94 16.63 -3.31
CA ASP A 55 -5.67 17.28 -3.03
C ASP A 55 -5.03 16.75 -1.73
N PHE A 56 -5.86 16.54 -0.70
CA PHE A 56 -5.43 15.94 0.56
C PHE A 56 -4.81 14.56 0.35
N ILE A 57 -5.50 13.67 -0.38
CA ILE A 57 -4.99 12.33 -0.67
C ILE A 57 -3.73 12.38 -1.53
N LEU A 58 -3.68 13.25 -2.54
CA LEU A 58 -2.47 13.44 -3.34
C LEU A 58 -1.28 13.90 -2.50
N ARG A 59 -1.50 14.76 -1.51
CA ARG A 59 -0.45 15.26 -0.62
C ARG A 59 0.11 14.17 0.29
N ILE A 60 -0.73 13.31 0.85
CA ILE A 60 -0.27 12.23 1.75
C ILE A 60 0.21 10.98 1.00
N ALA A 61 -0.16 10.82 -0.27
CA ALA A 61 0.18 9.63 -1.07
C ALA A 61 1.68 9.23 -1.05
N PRO A 62 2.66 10.15 -1.18
CA PRO A 62 4.08 9.79 -1.06
C PRO A 62 4.44 9.15 0.29
N LYS A 63 3.82 9.62 1.38
CA LYS A 63 4.03 9.06 2.73
C LYS A 63 3.43 7.66 2.85
N LEU A 64 2.22 7.44 2.30
CA LEU A 64 1.58 6.12 2.30
C LEU A 64 2.36 5.11 1.47
N ASN A 65 2.85 5.50 0.29
CA ASN A 65 3.73 4.67 -0.54
C ASN A 65 5.03 4.33 0.21
N LYS A 66 5.61 5.29 0.95
CA LYS A 66 6.80 5.03 1.78
C LYS A 66 6.51 3.98 2.85
N PHE A 67 5.42 4.10 3.61
CA PHE A 67 5.05 3.09 4.60
C PHE A 67 4.86 1.71 3.97
N THR A 68 4.17 1.66 2.83
CA THR A 68 3.93 0.42 2.08
C THR A 68 5.23 -0.23 1.64
N ALA A 69 6.19 0.54 1.14
CA ALA A 69 7.50 0.06 0.72
C ALA A 69 8.35 -0.43 1.91
N ASP A 70 8.37 0.34 3.00
CA ASP A 70 9.15 0.03 4.20
C ASP A 70 8.63 -1.24 4.91
N LEU A 71 7.31 -1.41 4.98
CA LEU A 71 6.64 -2.52 5.67
C LEU A 71 6.42 -3.74 4.76
N ARG A 72 6.47 -3.56 3.44
CA ARG A 72 6.07 -4.58 2.43
C ARG A 72 4.65 -5.12 2.65
N ALA A 73 3.77 -4.26 3.15
CA ALA A 73 2.39 -4.55 3.53
C ALA A 73 1.46 -3.41 3.09
N GLU A 74 0.17 -3.71 2.98
CA GLU A 74 -0.85 -2.71 2.70
C GLU A 74 -1.04 -1.75 3.87
N VAL A 75 -1.40 -0.52 3.51
CA VAL A 75 -1.66 0.59 4.43
C VAL A 75 -3.01 1.18 4.09
N CYS A 76 -3.85 1.40 5.09
CA CYS A 76 -5.21 1.85 4.88
C CYS A 76 -5.71 2.78 5.99
N GLY A 77 -6.83 3.44 5.76
CA GLY A 77 -7.50 4.28 6.75
C GLY A 77 -8.89 4.69 6.29
N THR A 78 -9.77 4.96 7.26
CA THR A 78 -11.06 5.60 7.00
C THR A 78 -10.86 7.12 6.97
N ILE A 79 -11.39 7.78 5.94
CA ILE A 79 -11.31 9.22 5.83
C ILE A 79 -12.57 9.83 6.45
N ARG A 80 -12.38 10.56 7.55
CA ARG A 80 -13.44 11.31 8.24
C ARG A 80 -13.42 12.76 7.78
N THR A 81 -14.58 13.40 7.76
CA THR A 81 -14.69 14.84 7.48
C THR A 81 -15.43 15.49 8.62
N GLU A 82 -14.77 16.39 9.33
CA GLU A 82 -15.30 17.09 10.49
C GLU A 82 -15.01 18.58 10.32
N GLN A 83 -16.05 19.42 10.46
CA GLN A 83 -15.92 20.88 10.34
C GLN A 83 -15.22 21.36 9.06
N GLY A 84 -15.38 20.62 7.96
CA GLY A 84 -14.77 20.95 6.67
C GLY A 84 -13.28 20.60 6.55
N GLN A 85 -12.70 19.90 7.52
CA GLN A 85 -11.38 19.30 7.44
C GLN A 85 -11.49 17.77 7.30
N HIS A 86 -10.59 17.21 6.50
CA HIS A 86 -10.49 15.76 6.33
C HIS A 86 -9.41 15.20 7.26
N ALA A 87 -9.69 14.06 7.87
CA ALA A 87 -8.77 13.36 8.75
C ALA A 87 -8.69 11.88 8.36
N VAL A 88 -7.50 11.29 8.45
CA VAL A 88 -7.33 9.85 8.28
C VAL A 88 -6.34 9.30 9.29
N ASP A 89 -6.78 8.28 10.03
CA ASP A 89 -5.90 7.45 10.86
C ASP A 89 -5.33 6.32 9.98
N ILE A 90 -4.04 6.42 9.72
CA ILE A 90 -3.30 5.49 8.87
C ILE A 90 -2.87 4.29 9.70
N ARG A 91 -3.26 3.11 9.25
CA ARG A 91 -3.00 1.83 9.90
C ARG A 91 -2.50 0.76 8.92
N THR A 92 -1.90 -0.28 9.47
CA THR A 92 -1.54 -1.51 8.74
C THR A 92 -1.87 -2.74 9.57
N TYR A 93 -2.10 -3.86 8.90
CA TYR A 93 -2.26 -5.19 9.51
C TYR A 93 -1.03 -6.08 9.26
N HIS A 94 0.06 -5.51 8.72
CA HIS A 94 1.28 -6.22 8.32
C HIS A 94 1.01 -7.36 7.32
N ASP A 95 -0.03 -7.19 6.50
CA ASP A 95 -0.43 -8.14 5.46
C ASP A 95 -0.28 -7.50 4.08
N ARG A 96 0.16 -8.29 3.10
CA ARG A 96 0.46 -7.82 1.74
C ARG A 96 -0.78 -7.66 0.87
N TYR A 97 -1.87 -8.32 1.23
CA TYR A 97 -3.06 -8.49 0.40
C TYR A 97 -4.34 -8.04 1.10
N SER A 98 -4.24 -7.65 2.37
CA SER A 98 -5.38 -7.13 3.10
C SER A 98 -5.00 -6.03 4.08
N CYS A 99 -5.75 -4.93 4.03
CA CYS A 99 -5.81 -3.96 5.11
C CYS A 99 -7.27 -3.67 5.45
N PHE A 100 -7.66 -4.00 6.68
CA PHE A 100 -9.05 -3.85 7.10
C PHE A 100 -9.38 -2.40 7.42
N VAL A 101 -10.53 -1.96 6.93
CA VAL A 101 -11.09 -0.66 7.25
C VAL A 101 -12.55 -0.85 7.59
N GLU A 102 -12.98 -0.27 8.71
CA GLU A 102 -14.36 -0.33 9.20
C GLU A 102 -15.38 0.00 8.11
N ARG A 103 -16.48 -0.76 8.06
CA ARG A 103 -17.54 -0.62 7.06
C ARG A 103 -18.63 0.35 7.53
N ASP A 104 -18.21 1.56 7.87
CA ASP A 104 -19.09 2.66 8.31
C ASP A 104 -19.69 3.48 7.15
N GLY A 105 -19.36 3.12 5.91
CA GLY A 105 -19.81 3.82 4.70
C GLY A 105 -19.00 5.06 4.35
N LEU A 106 -18.00 5.42 5.16
CA LEU A 106 -17.13 6.54 4.88
C LEU A 106 -16.11 6.18 3.79
N PRO A 107 -15.61 7.18 3.02
CA PRO A 107 -14.54 6.96 2.07
C PRO A 107 -13.30 6.41 2.75
N TYR A 108 -12.57 5.55 2.07
CA TYR A 108 -11.31 5.02 2.58
C TYR A 108 -10.13 5.41 1.69
N VAL A 109 -8.92 5.23 2.22
CA VAL A 109 -7.68 5.19 1.45
C VAL A 109 -7.02 3.83 1.67
N HIS A 110 -6.43 3.29 0.61
CA HIS A 110 -5.73 2.01 0.62
C HIS A 110 -4.50 2.08 -0.31
N THR A 111 -3.43 1.37 0.03
CA THR A 111 -2.25 1.15 -0.81
C THR A 111 -2.07 -0.32 -1.17
N HIS A 112 -1.37 -0.60 -2.27
CA HIS A 112 -0.90 -1.95 -2.58
C HIS A 112 0.64 -1.98 -2.68
N PRO A 113 1.32 -2.98 -2.07
CA PRO A 113 2.78 -3.09 -2.06
C PRO A 113 3.41 -3.64 -3.35
N SER A 114 2.61 -3.96 -4.37
CA SER A 114 3.07 -4.66 -5.57
C SER A 114 3.19 -3.74 -6.79
N LEU A 115 4.34 -3.84 -7.45
CA LEU A 115 4.60 -3.25 -8.77
C LEU A 115 3.98 -4.04 -9.93
N ARG A 116 3.34 -5.18 -9.67
CA ARG A 116 2.68 -5.92 -10.73
C ARG A 116 1.42 -5.17 -11.18
N LYS A 117 1.22 -5.06 -12.49
CA LYS A 117 0.16 -4.25 -13.10
C LYS A 117 -1.26 -4.68 -12.69
N ASP A 118 -1.44 -5.96 -12.38
CA ASP A 118 -2.68 -6.55 -11.85
C ASP A 118 -3.02 -6.03 -10.44
N CYS A 119 -2.04 -5.53 -9.69
CA CYS A 119 -2.24 -4.92 -8.38
C CYS A 119 -2.53 -3.42 -8.45
N TRP A 120 -2.74 -2.81 -9.62
CA TRP A 120 -3.01 -1.36 -9.74
C TRP A 120 -4.50 -1.02 -9.86
N THR A 121 -5.36 -1.98 -9.56
CA THR A 121 -6.82 -1.87 -9.61
C THR A 121 -7.42 -2.18 -8.25
N PHE A 122 -8.60 -1.61 -7.97
CA PHE A 122 -9.39 -1.93 -6.79
C PHE A 122 -9.78 -3.42 -6.77
N SER A 123 -9.69 -4.05 -5.61
CA SER A 123 -10.23 -5.40 -5.40
C SER A 123 -11.76 -5.42 -5.52
N LEU A 124 -12.36 -6.59 -5.66
CA LEU A 124 -13.83 -6.71 -5.66
C LEU A 124 -14.45 -6.23 -4.34
N GLU A 125 -13.73 -6.36 -3.22
CA GLU A 125 -14.17 -5.86 -1.93
C GLU A 125 -14.13 -4.33 -1.87
N ASP A 126 -13.07 -3.73 -2.43
CA ASP A 126 -12.87 -2.29 -2.51
C ASP A 126 -13.97 -1.56 -3.27
N TRP A 127 -14.56 -2.20 -4.28
CA TRP A 127 -15.66 -1.65 -5.09
C TRP A 127 -16.98 -1.46 -4.33
N LYS A 128 -17.12 -2.01 -3.12
CA LYS A 128 -18.39 -1.96 -2.37
C LYS A 128 -18.71 -0.60 -1.75
N ARG A 129 -17.74 0.31 -1.69
CA ARG A 129 -17.88 1.64 -1.07
C ARG A 129 -16.88 2.62 -1.70
N PRO A 130 -17.10 3.94 -1.70
CA PRO A 130 -16.18 4.87 -2.33
C PRO A 130 -14.81 4.88 -1.65
N GLY A 131 -13.75 5.14 -2.40
CA GLY A 131 -12.41 5.21 -1.83
C GLY A 131 -11.29 5.49 -2.81
N TYR A 132 -10.10 5.66 -2.24
CA TYR A 132 -8.87 5.99 -2.93
C TYR A 132 -7.91 4.80 -2.90
N LEU A 133 -7.35 4.48 -4.06
CA LEU A 133 -6.24 3.55 -4.20
C LEU A 133 -4.98 4.37 -4.52
N VAL A 134 -4.01 4.29 -3.62
CA VAL A 134 -2.70 4.92 -3.74
C VAL A 134 -1.70 3.87 -4.17
N THR A 135 -1.02 4.14 -5.29
CA THR A 135 0.02 3.26 -5.83
C THR A 135 1.24 4.09 -6.20
N GLU A 136 2.34 3.44 -6.53
CA GLU A 136 3.55 4.11 -7.01
C GLU A 136 3.33 4.87 -8.33
N ILE A 137 2.38 4.43 -9.17
CA ILE A 137 2.04 5.12 -10.44
C ILE A 137 1.07 6.30 -10.28
N GLY A 138 0.50 6.45 -9.08
CA GLY A 138 -0.39 7.55 -8.74
C GLY A 138 -1.63 7.11 -7.97
N VAL A 139 -2.57 8.05 -7.87
CA VAL A 139 -3.80 7.90 -7.08
C VAL A 139 -5.01 7.71 -7.99
N ARG A 140 -5.87 6.75 -7.64
CA ARG A 140 -7.18 6.55 -8.26
C ARG A 140 -8.27 6.73 -7.21
N TYR A 141 -9.42 7.21 -7.66
CA TYR A 141 -10.65 7.27 -6.88
C TYR A 141 -11.71 6.41 -7.55
N GLN A 142 -12.56 5.75 -6.77
CA GLN A 142 -13.76 5.09 -7.28
C GLN A 142 -14.99 5.39 -6.42
N ASP A 143 -16.16 5.37 -7.07
CA ASP A 143 -17.48 5.72 -6.52
C ASP A 143 -18.45 4.53 -6.49
N THR A 144 -17.94 3.30 -6.39
CA THR A 144 -18.61 2.00 -6.54
C THR A 144 -19.01 1.59 -7.95
N LYS A 145 -19.02 2.52 -8.92
CA LYS A 145 -19.45 2.24 -10.29
C LYS A 145 -18.36 2.51 -11.31
N ARG A 146 -17.54 3.52 -11.06
CA ARG A 146 -16.50 4.00 -11.95
C ARG A 146 -15.24 4.30 -11.16
N SER A 147 -14.11 4.23 -11.85
CA SER A 147 -12.84 4.72 -11.31
C SER A 147 -12.27 5.83 -12.19
N ARG A 148 -11.60 6.79 -11.56
CA ARG A 148 -10.90 7.89 -12.23
C ARG A 148 -9.49 8.05 -11.67
N LYS A 149 -8.57 8.52 -12.49
CA LYS A 149 -7.26 8.99 -12.01
C LYS A 149 -7.45 10.34 -11.32
N VAL A 150 -6.93 10.46 -10.10
CA VAL A 150 -6.93 11.73 -9.36
C VAL A 150 -5.82 12.62 -9.91
N LYS A 151 -6.11 13.90 -10.11
CA LYS A 151 -5.17 14.89 -10.63
C LYS A 151 -5.15 16.08 -9.66
N PRO A 152 -4.00 16.77 -9.51
CA PRO A 152 -3.94 17.97 -8.70
C PRO A 152 -4.99 18.99 -9.16
N SER A 153 -5.64 19.66 -8.21
CA SER A 153 -6.56 20.74 -8.57
C SER A 153 -5.82 21.88 -9.29
N ARG A 154 -6.53 22.57 -10.18
CA ARG A 154 -5.97 23.74 -10.89
C ARG A 154 -5.58 24.86 -9.92
N GLN A 155 -6.26 24.96 -8.79
CA GLN A 155 -6.01 25.96 -7.75
C GLN A 155 -4.60 25.78 -7.14
N ASN A 156 -4.21 24.53 -6.83
CA ASN A 156 -2.86 24.23 -6.34
C ASN A 156 -1.77 24.38 -7.41
N THR A 157 -2.12 24.24 -8.69
CA THR A 157 -1.16 24.39 -9.79
C THR A 157 -0.78 25.85 -10.04
N ALA A 158 -1.72 26.78 -9.84
CA ALA A 158 -1.48 28.21 -10.04
C ALA A 158 -0.53 28.80 -8.99
N ALA A 159 -0.67 28.38 -7.72
CA ALA A 159 0.18 28.83 -6.62
C ALA A 159 1.65 28.37 -6.72
N ARG A 160 1.92 27.32 -7.52
CA ARG A 160 3.28 26.78 -7.74
C ARG A 160 3.94 27.26 -9.02
N ARG A 161 3.33 28.15 -9.81
CA ARG A 161 4.09 28.80 -10.88
C ARG A 161 5.17 29.64 -10.21
N PRO A 162 6.48 29.31 -10.38
CA PRO A 162 7.50 30.26 -10.00
C PRO A 162 7.18 31.55 -10.74
N LEU A 163 7.20 32.70 -10.04
CA LEU A 163 7.25 33.98 -10.72
C LEU A 163 8.43 33.90 -11.68
N SER A 164 8.13 33.59 -12.94
CA SER A 164 9.08 33.61 -14.03
C SER A 164 9.59 35.02 -14.05
N THR A 165 10.81 35.18 -13.54
CA THR A 165 11.63 36.37 -13.60
C THR A 165 11.36 37.04 -14.93
N VAL A 166 10.76 38.24 -14.87
CA VAL A 166 10.62 39.14 -16.00
C VAL A 166 11.98 39.16 -16.68
N ARG A 167 12.04 38.58 -17.89
CA ARG A 167 13.24 38.47 -18.70
C ARG A 167 13.58 39.87 -19.18
N GLY A 168 14.19 40.66 -18.29
CA GLY A 168 14.84 41.90 -18.62
C GLY A 168 15.91 41.58 -19.67
N ARG A 169 15.69 42.07 -20.88
CA ARG A 169 16.71 42.17 -21.93
C ARG A 169 17.89 42.98 -21.38
N ARG A 170 18.85 42.33 -20.71
CA ARG A 170 20.20 42.86 -20.62
C ARG A 170 20.94 42.37 -21.86
N ARG A 171 21.17 43.29 -22.80
CA ARG A 171 22.26 43.19 -23.78
C ARG A 171 23.55 42.95 -22.98
N LEU A 172 24.05 41.73 -23.01
CA LEU A 172 25.41 41.42 -22.59
C LEU A 172 26.30 41.65 -23.81
N LEU A 173 27.07 42.73 -23.73
CA LEU A 173 28.26 42.93 -24.55
C LEU A 173 29.19 41.73 -24.32
N VAL A 174 29.53 41.10 -25.45
CA VAL A 174 30.58 40.09 -25.57
C VAL A 174 31.88 40.73 -25.12
N ASN A 175 32.48 40.21 -24.05
CA ASN A 175 33.91 40.41 -23.80
C ASN A 175 34.56 39.04 -23.70
N MET A 176 35.35 38.75 -24.73
CA MET A 176 36.24 37.61 -24.81
C MET A 176 37.33 37.74 -23.73
N ALA A 177 37.46 36.72 -22.88
CA ALA A 177 38.68 36.50 -22.11
C ALA A 177 39.04 35.01 -22.11
N ARG A 178 40.31 34.78 -22.44
CA ARG A 178 41.00 33.53 -22.79
C ARG A 178 40.98 32.44 -21.71
N PRO A 179 41.26 31.18 -22.10
CA PRO A 179 41.46 30.08 -21.17
C PRO A 179 42.89 30.10 -20.58
N LEU A 180 43.01 29.86 -19.28
CA LEU A 180 44.28 29.44 -18.66
C LEU A 180 44.14 27.99 -18.21
N ARG A 181 44.96 27.14 -18.85
CA ARG A 181 45.35 25.80 -18.41
C ARG A 181 46.03 25.85 -17.03
N LEU A 182 45.93 24.73 -16.31
CA LEU A 182 46.85 24.11 -15.32
C LEU A 182 46.00 23.53 -14.18
N GLY A 183 46.17 22.32 -13.67
CA GLY A 183 47.12 21.24 -13.92
C GLY A 183 46.58 20.02 -13.18
N GLY A 184 46.92 18.83 -13.67
CA GLY A 184 46.50 17.57 -13.05
C GLY A 184 47.19 17.33 -11.71
N ILE A 185 46.47 16.68 -10.79
CA ILE A 185 47.05 16.03 -9.62
C ILE A 185 46.56 14.58 -9.62
N ARG A 186 47.52 13.65 -9.73
CA ARG A 186 47.34 12.20 -9.55
C ARG A 186 47.33 11.91 -8.04
N SER A 187 46.37 11.12 -7.57
CA SER A 187 46.43 10.48 -6.25
C SER A 187 46.97 9.05 -6.37
N PRO A 188 47.79 8.57 -5.41
CA PRO A 188 48.32 7.21 -5.43
C PRO A 188 47.33 6.21 -4.82
N ALA A 189 47.43 4.97 -5.30
CA ALA A 189 46.75 3.81 -4.77
C ALA A 189 47.38 3.36 -3.44
N ILE A 190 46.53 3.00 -2.48
CA ILE A 190 46.91 2.31 -1.24
C ILE A 190 46.60 0.82 -1.43
N LYS A 191 47.57 -0.01 -1.06
CA LYS A 191 47.60 -1.47 -1.18
C LYS A 191 46.61 -2.17 -0.27
#